data_AF-A0A7K4VLL2-F1
#
_entry.id   AF-A0A7K4VLL2-F1
#
_cell.length_a   1.000
_cell.length_b   1.000
_cell.length_c   1.000
_cell.angle_alpha   90.00
_cell.angle_beta   90.00
_cell.angle_gamma   90.00
#
_symmetry.space_group_name_H-M   'P 1'
#
loop_
_entity.id
_entity.type
_entity.pdbx_description
1 polymer ?
#
loop_
_entity_poly.entity_id
_entity_poly.type
_entity_poly.pdbx_seq_one_letter_code
_entity_poly.pdbx_strand_id
1 'polypeptide(L)'
;QGYRAEMDNPAMLILLPPVLRNRKDVLFGNMPEIYDFHNKIFLHSLESCLGAPERVGCCFLDRREDFQMYEKYCQNKPRSESLWRQCSESSFFQECQRKLEHKLGLDSYLLKPVQRLTKYQLLLKELLKYSTSCDGVQELQEALVAMLDLLKSVNDSMHQISITGYDGDLSELGKVLMQGSFSVWAGHRKGPTKMKDLARFKPMQRHLFLYEKALVFCKKREEHGDGYDKTSSYSFKHFLKMNAVGITENVKGDHRKFEIWYSGREEVYVVQAQTVDLKMAWLNEIRKILF
;
A
#
# COMPACT_ATOMS: atom_id res chain seq x y z
N GLN A 1 -12.93 5.41 -26.60
CA GLN A 1 -14.06 4.47 -26.77
C GLN A 1 -14.02 3.45 -25.63
N GLY A 2 -15.15 2.84 -25.27
CA GLY A 2 -15.22 1.82 -24.21
C GLY A 2 -16.20 2.14 -23.09
N TYR A 3 -16.37 1.23 -22.12
CA TYR A 3 -17.37 1.31 -21.04
C TYR A 3 -17.46 2.68 -20.37
N ARG A 4 -16.32 3.30 -20.02
CA ARG A 4 -16.30 4.61 -19.36
C ARG A 4 -16.91 5.71 -20.22
N ALA A 5 -16.68 5.69 -21.53
CA ALA A 5 -17.22 6.67 -22.46
C ALA A 5 -18.73 6.43 -22.70
N GLU A 6 -19.17 5.17 -22.73
CA GLU A 6 -20.59 4.84 -22.88
C GLU A 6 -21.44 5.33 -21.69
N MET A 7 -20.84 5.58 -20.52
CA MET A 7 -21.56 6.19 -19.38
C MET A 7 -22.00 7.64 -19.66
N ASP A 8 -21.37 8.31 -20.62
CA ASP A 8 -21.70 9.66 -21.04
C ASP A 8 -22.48 9.67 -22.38
N ASN A 9 -22.73 8.49 -22.99
CA ASN A 9 -23.43 8.36 -24.26
C ASN A 9 -24.95 8.47 -24.07
N PRO A 10 -25.65 9.48 -24.64
CA PRO A 10 -27.09 9.65 -24.49
C PRO A 10 -27.92 8.41 -24.83
N ALA A 11 -27.50 7.63 -25.84
CA ALA A 11 -28.18 6.41 -26.24
C ALA A 11 -28.08 5.28 -25.21
N MET A 12 -27.09 5.33 -24.31
CA MET A 12 -26.84 4.33 -23.27
C MET A 12 -27.34 4.76 -21.89
N LEU A 13 -27.62 6.05 -21.68
CA LEU A 13 -28.04 6.58 -20.37
C LEU A 13 -29.30 5.92 -19.82
N ILE A 14 -30.21 5.46 -20.70
CA ILE A 14 -31.42 4.73 -20.29
C ILE A 14 -31.11 3.37 -19.63
N LEU A 15 -29.97 2.76 -19.98
CA LEU A 15 -29.52 1.49 -19.42
C LEU A 15 -28.68 1.69 -18.15
N LEU A 16 -28.16 2.90 -17.91
CA LEU A 16 -27.21 3.17 -16.83
C LEU A 16 -27.88 3.01 -15.44
N PRO A 17 -27.41 2.08 -14.60
CA PRO A 17 -27.91 1.89 -13.24
C PRO A 17 -27.88 3.19 -12.41
N PRO A 18 -28.92 3.50 -11.63
CA PRO A 18 -28.94 4.67 -10.76
C PRO A 18 -27.74 4.76 -9.81
N VAL A 19 -27.27 3.61 -9.31
CA VAL A 19 -26.10 3.51 -8.40
C VAL A 19 -24.79 3.99 -9.06
N LEU A 20 -24.72 4.02 -10.40
CA LEU A 20 -23.54 4.45 -11.15
C LEU A 20 -23.58 5.92 -11.59
N ARG A 21 -24.72 6.60 -11.45
CA ARG A 21 -24.84 8.02 -11.82
C ARG A 21 -23.82 8.84 -11.01
N ASN A 22 -23.00 9.62 -11.71
CA ASN A 22 -21.92 10.43 -11.13
C ASN A 22 -20.87 9.63 -10.33
N ARG A 23 -20.78 8.30 -10.50
CA ARG A 23 -19.81 7.44 -9.82
C ARG A 23 -18.81 6.77 -10.77
N LYS A 24 -18.66 7.29 -12.00
CA LYS A 24 -17.69 6.75 -12.97
C LYS A 24 -16.25 6.80 -12.43
N ASP A 25 -15.88 7.84 -11.70
CA ASP A 25 -14.53 7.97 -11.14
C ASP A 25 -14.31 7.04 -9.94
N VAL A 26 -15.37 6.53 -9.31
CA VAL A 26 -15.26 5.45 -8.31
C VAL A 26 -15.09 4.12 -9.03
N LEU A 27 -15.88 3.84 -10.08
CA LEU A 27 -15.78 2.56 -10.81
C LEU A 27 -14.43 2.40 -11.51
N PHE A 28 -13.95 3.44 -12.20
CA PHE A 28 -12.71 3.40 -12.98
C PHE A 28 -11.49 3.95 -12.24
N GLY A 29 -11.66 4.56 -11.07
CA GLY A 29 -10.56 5.24 -10.38
C GLY A 29 -9.90 6.28 -11.27
N ASN A 30 -8.58 6.37 -11.18
CA ASN A 30 -7.74 7.16 -12.07
C ASN A 30 -7.20 6.36 -13.27
N MET A 31 -7.93 5.36 -13.77
CA MET A 31 -7.52 4.62 -14.97
C MET A 31 -7.16 5.52 -16.19
N PRO A 32 -7.85 6.65 -16.46
CA PRO A 32 -7.46 7.55 -17.55
C PRO A 32 -6.04 8.13 -17.38
N GLU A 33 -5.65 8.45 -16.16
CA GLU A 33 -4.30 8.95 -15.82
C GLU A 33 -3.24 7.87 -16.11
N ILE A 34 -3.48 6.64 -15.65
CA ILE A 34 -2.61 5.48 -15.91
C ILE A 34 -2.50 5.21 -17.41
N TYR A 35 -3.63 5.21 -18.12
CA TYR A 35 -3.67 4.99 -19.57
C TYR A 35 -2.85 6.05 -20.29
N ASP A 36 -3.04 7.33 -19.97
CA ASP A 36 -2.33 8.43 -20.63
C ASP A 36 -0.82 8.37 -20.39
N PHE A 37 -0.37 8.10 -19.16
CA PHE A 37 1.04 7.89 -18.87
C PHE A 37 1.64 6.77 -19.74
N HIS A 38 1.00 5.60 -19.74
CA HIS A 38 1.54 4.46 -20.50
C HIS A 38 1.49 4.70 -22.01
N ASN A 39 0.38 5.22 -22.52
CA ASN A 39 0.17 5.40 -23.95
C ASN A 39 1.03 6.53 -24.53
N LYS A 40 1.21 7.63 -23.78
CA LYS A 40 1.91 8.82 -24.28
C LYS A 40 3.40 8.81 -23.96
N ILE A 41 3.80 8.19 -22.85
CA ILE A 41 5.18 8.27 -22.34
C ILE A 41 5.81 6.89 -22.27
N PHE A 42 5.33 6.04 -21.37
CA PHE A 42 6.10 4.86 -20.95
C PHE A 42 6.28 3.83 -22.06
N LEU A 43 5.26 3.62 -22.91
CA LEU A 43 5.36 2.70 -24.06
C LEU A 43 6.49 3.11 -25.00
N HIS A 44 6.55 4.40 -25.39
CA HIS A 44 7.60 4.91 -26.26
C HIS A 44 8.99 4.79 -25.61
N SER A 45 9.09 5.01 -24.30
CA SER A 45 10.35 4.77 -23.57
C SER A 45 10.78 3.30 -23.64
N LEU A 46 9.85 2.35 -23.45
CA LEU A 46 10.15 0.92 -23.59
C LEU A 46 10.55 0.54 -25.02
N GLU A 47 9.84 1.06 -26.03
CA GLU A 47 10.13 0.80 -27.45
C GLU A 47 11.52 1.33 -27.86
N SER A 48 11.97 2.43 -27.25
CA SER A 48 13.32 2.98 -27.49
C SER A 48 14.45 2.05 -27.01
N CYS A 49 14.14 1.08 -26.13
CA CYS A 49 15.10 0.11 -25.61
C CYS A 49 15.10 -1.22 -26.40
N LEU A 50 14.34 -1.37 -27.48
CA LEU A 50 14.28 -2.65 -28.21
C LEU A 50 15.66 -3.14 -28.72
N GLY A 51 16.54 -2.22 -29.11
CA GLY A 51 17.90 -2.54 -29.56
C GLY A 51 18.92 -2.71 -28.42
N ALA A 52 18.59 -2.30 -27.20
CA ALA A 52 19.45 -2.38 -26.01
C ALA A 52 18.57 -2.57 -24.76
N PRO A 53 17.99 -3.77 -24.56
CA PRO A 53 17.01 -4.03 -23.50
C PRO A 53 17.52 -3.73 -22.09
N GLU A 54 18.82 -3.91 -21.86
CA GLU A 54 19.51 -3.62 -20.60
C GLU A 54 19.36 -2.17 -20.14
N ARG A 55 19.13 -1.23 -21.06
CA ARG A 55 18.90 0.20 -20.74
C ARG A 55 17.51 0.49 -20.19
N VAL A 56 16.59 -0.47 -20.19
CA VAL A 56 15.21 -0.25 -19.75
C VAL A 56 15.14 0.15 -18.26
N GLY A 57 16.15 -0.18 -17.47
CA GLY A 57 16.26 0.27 -16.07
C GLY A 57 16.14 1.79 -15.94
N CYS A 58 16.82 2.56 -16.79
CA CYS A 58 16.74 4.02 -16.82
C CYS A 58 15.29 4.50 -17.04
N CYS A 59 14.52 3.86 -17.92
CA CYS A 59 13.14 4.25 -18.18
C CYS A 59 12.25 4.18 -16.95
N PHE A 60 12.48 3.20 -16.06
CA PHE A 60 11.75 3.11 -14.79
C PHE A 60 12.22 4.16 -13.78
N LEU A 61 13.53 4.40 -13.72
CA LEU A 61 14.12 5.37 -12.78
C LEU A 61 13.67 6.80 -13.11
N ASP A 62 13.70 7.18 -14.39
CA ASP A 62 13.30 8.50 -14.89
C ASP A 62 11.81 8.81 -14.62
N ARG A 63 10.98 7.77 -14.46
CA ARG A 63 9.52 7.86 -14.32
C ARG A 63 9.03 7.39 -12.95
N ARG A 64 9.93 7.24 -11.97
CA ARG A 64 9.61 6.71 -10.63
C ARG A 64 8.46 7.44 -9.95
N GLU A 65 8.41 8.76 -10.09
CA GLU A 65 7.36 9.60 -9.50
C GLU A 65 6.01 9.41 -10.20
N ASP A 66 6.00 9.28 -11.53
CA ASP A 66 4.76 9.06 -12.29
C ASP A 66 4.06 7.77 -11.86
N PHE A 67 4.81 6.71 -11.54
CA PHE A 67 4.25 5.44 -11.08
C PHE A 67 3.47 5.53 -9.76
N GLN A 68 3.59 6.63 -8.98
CA GLN A 68 2.80 6.83 -7.76
C GLN A 68 1.28 6.90 -8.03
N MET A 69 0.87 7.20 -9.26
CA MET A 69 -0.55 7.14 -9.67
C MET A 69 -1.20 5.77 -9.42
N TYR A 70 -0.41 4.68 -9.35
CA TYR A 70 -0.91 3.36 -9.01
C TYR A 70 -1.41 3.23 -7.57
N GLU A 71 -0.86 4.01 -6.63
CA GLU A 71 -1.32 4.03 -5.24
C GLU A 71 -2.79 4.46 -5.17
N LYS A 72 -3.11 5.59 -5.83
CA LYS A 72 -4.47 6.11 -5.96
C LYS A 72 -5.44 5.09 -6.58
N TYR A 73 -5.00 4.36 -7.60
CA TYR A 73 -5.81 3.32 -8.23
C TYR A 73 -6.11 2.17 -7.26
N CYS A 74 -5.08 1.66 -6.61
CA CYS A 74 -5.17 0.54 -5.68
C CYS A 74 -6.04 0.90 -4.46
N GLN A 75 -5.85 2.07 -3.86
CA GLN A 75 -6.69 2.56 -2.75
C GLN A 75 -8.17 2.67 -3.14
N ASN A 76 -8.47 3.00 -4.40
CA ASN A 76 -9.84 3.05 -4.90
C ASN A 76 -10.41 1.66 -5.23
N LYS A 77 -9.58 0.66 -5.50
CA LYS A 77 -10.02 -0.65 -6.00
C LYS A 77 -11.08 -1.34 -5.13
N PRO A 78 -11.00 -1.37 -3.78
CA PRO A 78 -12.06 -1.96 -2.95
C PRO A 78 -13.42 -1.25 -3.10
N ARG A 79 -13.40 0.08 -3.24
CA ARG A 79 -14.63 0.88 -3.49
C ARG A 79 -15.22 0.59 -4.87
N SER A 80 -14.36 0.48 -5.88
CA SER A 80 -14.75 0.07 -7.25
C SER A 80 -15.37 -1.33 -7.24
N GLU A 81 -14.79 -2.30 -6.52
CA GLU A 81 -15.34 -3.66 -6.41
C GLU A 81 -16.68 -3.69 -5.69
N SER A 82 -16.82 -2.97 -4.57
CA SER A 82 -18.09 -2.86 -3.85
C SER A 82 -19.19 -2.25 -4.72
N LEU A 83 -18.85 -1.23 -5.52
CA LEU A 83 -19.77 -0.64 -6.48
C LEU A 83 -20.13 -1.63 -7.60
N TRP A 84 -19.14 -2.31 -8.17
CA TRP A 84 -19.33 -3.29 -9.24
C TRP A 84 -20.28 -4.41 -8.82
N ARG A 85 -20.16 -4.95 -7.60
CA ARG A 85 -21.06 -6.00 -7.08
C ARG A 85 -22.54 -5.59 -7.07
N GLN A 86 -22.83 -4.29 -6.98
CA GLN A 86 -24.20 -3.78 -6.96
C GLN A 86 -24.80 -3.64 -8.37
N CYS A 87 -23.99 -3.70 -9.42
CA CYS A 87 -24.41 -3.37 -10.78
C CYS A 87 -23.83 -4.25 -11.90
N SER A 88 -23.10 -5.32 -11.59
CA SER A 88 -22.42 -6.18 -12.57
C SER A 88 -23.37 -6.74 -13.64
N GLU A 89 -24.56 -7.14 -13.21
CA GLU A 89 -25.59 -7.76 -14.08
C GLU A 89 -26.43 -6.73 -14.84
N SER A 90 -26.10 -5.45 -14.80
CA SER A 90 -26.89 -4.44 -15.50
C SER A 90 -26.81 -4.57 -17.02
N SER A 91 -27.93 -4.32 -17.69
CA SER A 91 -28.04 -4.31 -19.15
C SER A 91 -27.06 -3.34 -19.82
N PHE A 92 -26.69 -2.24 -19.14
CA PHE A 92 -25.66 -1.32 -19.58
C PHE A 92 -24.32 -2.02 -19.85
N PHE A 93 -23.82 -2.82 -18.90
CA PHE A 93 -22.53 -3.50 -19.07
C PHE A 93 -22.60 -4.64 -20.06
N GLN A 94 -23.71 -5.37 -20.10
CA GLN A 94 -23.94 -6.42 -21.11
C GLN A 94 -23.89 -5.85 -22.52
N GLU A 95 -24.57 -4.72 -22.75
CA GLU A 95 -24.59 -4.06 -24.06
C GLU A 95 -23.23 -3.45 -24.42
N CYS A 96 -22.52 -2.84 -23.46
CA CYS A 96 -21.14 -2.39 -23.68
C CYS A 96 -20.21 -3.55 -24.04
N GLN A 97 -20.30 -4.68 -23.31
CA GLN A 97 -19.49 -5.86 -23.55
C GLN A 97 -19.76 -6.46 -24.94
N ARG A 98 -21.03 -6.50 -25.35
CA ARG A 98 -21.45 -6.93 -26.69
C ARG A 98 -20.89 -6.03 -27.78
N LYS A 99 -21.04 -4.70 -27.64
CA LYS A 99 -20.50 -3.71 -28.61
C LYS A 99 -18.97 -3.77 -28.75
N LEU A 100 -18.26 -4.11 -27.68
CA LEU A 100 -16.81 -4.23 -27.65
C LEU A 100 -16.31 -5.65 -27.97
N GLU A 101 -17.21 -6.61 -28.18
CA GLU A 101 -16.89 -8.02 -28.44
C GLU A 101 -15.97 -8.65 -27.37
N HIS A 102 -16.14 -8.21 -26.13
CA HIS A 102 -15.31 -8.64 -25.01
C HIS A 102 -15.75 -10.02 -24.47
N LYS A 103 -14.79 -10.94 -24.35
CA LYS A 103 -15.01 -12.28 -23.77
C LYS A 103 -15.10 -12.27 -22.23
N LEU A 104 -14.49 -11.27 -21.59
CA LEU A 104 -14.44 -11.13 -20.13
C LEU A 104 -15.30 -9.94 -19.68
N GLY A 105 -15.79 -9.99 -18.44
CA GLY A 105 -16.48 -8.88 -17.80
C GLY A 105 -15.55 -7.69 -17.52
N LEU A 106 -16.14 -6.50 -17.32
CA LEU A 106 -15.40 -5.26 -17.06
C LEU A 106 -14.46 -5.37 -15.85
N ASP A 107 -14.85 -6.11 -14.81
CA ASP A 107 -14.05 -6.37 -13.60
C ASP A 107 -12.66 -6.94 -13.92
N SER A 108 -12.56 -7.81 -14.93
CA SER A 108 -11.29 -8.38 -15.38
C SER A 108 -10.35 -7.32 -15.96
N TYR A 109 -10.92 -6.28 -16.61
CA TYR A 109 -10.16 -5.15 -17.14
C TYR A 109 -9.81 -4.14 -16.03
N LEU A 110 -10.70 -3.94 -15.05
CA LEU A 110 -10.43 -3.12 -13.87
C LEU A 110 -9.32 -3.72 -12.98
N LEU A 111 -8.99 -5.01 -13.11
CA LEU A 111 -7.87 -5.62 -12.41
C LEU A 111 -6.51 -5.41 -13.10
N LYS A 112 -6.51 -5.02 -14.38
CA LYS A 112 -5.28 -4.92 -15.19
C LYS A 112 -4.23 -3.97 -14.63
N PRO A 113 -4.54 -2.77 -14.07
CA PRO A 113 -3.51 -1.92 -13.49
C PRO A 113 -2.79 -2.60 -12.31
N VAL A 114 -3.53 -3.22 -11.40
CA VAL A 114 -2.94 -3.96 -10.25
C VAL A 114 -2.05 -5.10 -10.74
N GLN A 115 -2.53 -5.86 -11.73
CA GLN A 115 -1.74 -6.93 -12.35
C GLN A 115 -0.50 -6.38 -13.06
N ARG A 116 -0.60 -5.25 -13.75
CA ARG A 116 0.52 -4.68 -14.50
C ARG A 116 1.61 -4.19 -13.56
N LEU A 117 1.25 -3.50 -12.48
CA LEU A 117 2.18 -3.04 -11.46
C LEU A 117 2.99 -4.21 -10.87
N THR A 118 2.32 -5.31 -10.52
CA THR A 118 2.97 -6.50 -9.93
C THR A 118 3.83 -7.29 -10.92
N LYS A 119 3.64 -7.10 -12.23
CA LYS A 119 4.44 -7.75 -13.28
C LYS A 119 5.78 -7.06 -13.53
N TYR A 120 5.91 -5.76 -13.32
CA TYR A 120 7.13 -5.03 -13.65
C TYR A 120 8.36 -5.56 -12.90
N GLN A 121 8.27 -5.79 -11.59
CA GLN A 121 9.39 -6.36 -10.83
C GLN A 121 9.77 -7.76 -11.30
N LEU A 122 8.80 -8.58 -11.74
CA LEU A 122 9.09 -9.91 -12.27
C LEU A 122 9.85 -9.83 -13.60
N LEU A 123 9.45 -8.92 -14.48
CA LEU A 123 10.09 -8.71 -15.78
C LEU A 123 11.50 -8.13 -15.63
N LEU A 124 11.69 -7.14 -14.76
CA LEU A 124 13.00 -6.57 -14.44
C LEU A 124 13.93 -7.62 -13.83
N LYS A 125 13.41 -8.41 -12.88
CA LYS A 125 14.16 -9.54 -12.30
C LYS A 125 14.53 -10.58 -13.34
N GLU A 126 13.64 -10.88 -14.27
CA GLU A 126 13.93 -11.83 -15.35
C GLU A 126 15.01 -11.29 -16.29
N LEU A 127 14.92 -10.03 -16.71
CA LEU A 127 15.92 -9.39 -17.55
C LEU A 127 17.29 -9.36 -16.88
N LEU A 128 17.35 -9.00 -15.59
CA LEU A 128 18.59 -8.94 -14.82
C LEU A 128 19.34 -10.28 -14.80
N LYS A 129 18.65 -11.42 -14.82
CA LYS A 129 19.28 -12.76 -14.90
C LYS A 129 20.10 -12.94 -16.18
N TYR A 130 19.74 -12.27 -17.26
CA TYR A 130 20.37 -12.42 -18.58
C TYR A 130 21.33 -11.27 -18.93
N SER A 131 21.42 -10.22 -18.11
CA SER A 131 22.22 -9.02 -18.40
C SER A 131 23.56 -8.96 -17.67
N THR A 132 24.03 -10.04 -17.02
CA THR A 132 25.12 -10.03 -16.01
C THR A 132 26.49 -9.45 -16.41
N SER A 133 26.72 -9.14 -17.69
CA SER A 133 27.97 -8.56 -18.20
C SER A 133 27.76 -7.38 -19.16
N CYS A 134 26.59 -6.74 -19.10
CA CYS A 134 26.22 -5.61 -19.96
C CYS A 134 26.30 -4.27 -19.20
N ASP A 135 26.55 -3.18 -19.92
CA ASP A 135 26.34 -1.83 -19.39
C ASP A 135 24.83 -1.64 -19.12
N GLY A 136 24.44 -1.16 -17.93
CA GLY A 136 23.02 -0.99 -17.54
C GLY A 136 22.52 -1.93 -16.43
N VAL A 137 23.32 -2.90 -15.99
CA VAL A 137 22.95 -3.84 -14.91
C VAL A 137 22.65 -3.13 -13.60
N GLN A 138 23.41 -2.08 -13.28
CA GLN A 138 23.18 -1.30 -12.07
C GLN A 138 21.82 -0.64 -12.10
N GLU A 139 21.48 0.02 -13.20
CA GLU A 139 20.20 0.70 -13.41
C GLU A 139 19.02 -0.28 -13.41
N LEU A 140 19.20 -1.49 -13.95
CA LEU A 140 18.21 -2.57 -13.83
C LEU A 140 17.98 -2.99 -12.38
N GLN A 141 19.05 -3.16 -11.61
CA GLN A 141 18.98 -3.52 -10.21
C GLN A 141 18.30 -2.42 -9.38
N GLU A 142 18.64 -1.16 -9.62
CA GLU A 142 18.02 0.00 -8.98
C GLU A 142 16.54 0.15 -9.37
N ALA A 143 16.20 -0.07 -10.65
CA ALA A 143 14.82 -0.08 -11.11
C ALA A 143 13.99 -1.20 -10.46
N LEU A 144 14.57 -2.39 -10.31
CA LEU A 144 13.92 -3.51 -9.62
C LEU A 144 13.62 -3.14 -8.17
N VAL A 145 14.60 -2.56 -7.45
CA VAL A 145 14.40 -2.09 -6.07
C VAL A 145 13.30 -1.03 -6.02
N ALA A 146 13.34 -0.04 -6.90
CA ALA A 146 12.33 1.02 -6.96
C ALA A 146 10.90 0.48 -7.18
N MET A 147 10.73 -0.51 -8.06
CA MET A 147 9.43 -1.14 -8.31
C MET A 147 8.96 -2.01 -7.13
N LEU A 148 9.87 -2.68 -6.43
CA LEU A 148 9.57 -3.42 -5.21
C LEU A 148 9.16 -2.48 -4.07
N ASP A 149 9.85 -1.35 -3.91
CA ASP A 149 9.54 -0.33 -2.92
C ASP A 149 8.19 0.31 -3.20
N LEU A 150 7.87 0.61 -4.46
CA LEU A 150 6.54 1.08 -4.85
C LEU A 150 5.45 0.05 -4.52
N LEU A 151 5.64 -1.23 -4.85
CA LEU A 151 4.67 -2.28 -4.52
C LEU A 151 4.43 -2.37 -3.01
N LYS A 152 5.50 -2.29 -2.23
CA LYS A 152 5.44 -2.28 -0.78
C LYS A 152 4.70 -1.04 -0.26
N SER A 153 5.04 0.14 -0.76
CA SER A 153 4.40 1.42 -0.38
C SER A 153 2.90 1.42 -0.70
N VAL A 154 2.51 0.99 -1.90
CA VAL A 154 1.11 0.82 -2.29
C VAL A 154 0.40 -0.15 -1.36
N ASN A 155 1.00 -1.31 -1.08
CA ASN A 155 0.43 -2.29 -0.16
C ASN A 155 0.25 -1.72 1.27
N ASP A 156 1.25 -1.01 1.79
CA ASP A 156 1.17 -0.42 3.12
C ASP A 156 0.11 0.68 3.20
N SER A 157 -0.03 1.47 2.13
CA SER A 157 -1.07 2.48 1.96
C SER A 157 -2.49 1.88 1.94
N MET A 158 -2.65 0.66 1.42
CA MET A 158 -3.93 -0.08 1.52
C MET A 158 -4.33 -0.38 2.97
N HIS A 159 -3.38 -0.53 3.89
CA HIS A 159 -3.69 -0.72 5.30
C HIS A 159 -4.03 0.60 6.01
N GLN A 160 -3.44 1.72 5.57
CA GLN A 160 -3.71 3.05 6.11
C GLN A 160 -5.18 3.46 5.93
N ILE A 161 -5.77 3.22 4.76
CA ILE A 161 -7.17 3.58 4.49
C ILE A 161 -8.17 2.82 5.38
N SER A 162 -7.73 1.73 6.01
CA SER A 162 -8.52 0.92 6.93
C SER A 162 -8.38 1.36 8.40
N ILE A 163 -7.64 2.43 8.68
CA ILE A 163 -7.53 3.04 10.02
C ILE A 163 -8.78 3.88 10.30
N THR A 164 -9.39 3.66 11.47
CA THR A 164 -10.61 4.33 11.92
C THR A 164 -10.41 4.95 13.30
N GLY A 165 -11.12 6.05 13.58
CA GLY A 165 -11.12 6.71 14.89
C GLY A 165 -9.90 7.59 15.17
N TYR A 166 -9.11 7.95 14.15
CA TYR A 166 -8.12 9.02 14.25
C TYR A 166 -8.81 10.36 13.98
N ASP A 167 -8.67 11.30 14.91
CA ASP A 167 -9.26 12.66 14.84
C ASP A 167 -8.22 13.64 14.29
N GLY A 168 -7.90 13.47 12.99
CA GLY A 168 -6.88 14.23 12.27
C GLY A 168 -6.69 13.68 10.86
N ASP A 169 -5.81 14.30 10.07
CA ASP A 169 -5.46 13.82 8.74
C ASP A 169 -4.21 12.94 8.80
N LEU A 170 -4.36 11.64 8.49
CA LEU A 170 -3.23 10.70 8.43
C LEU A 170 -2.23 11.07 7.33
N SER A 171 -2.64 11.82 6.30
CA SER A 171 -1.75 12.27 5.23
C SER A 171 -0.66 13.24 5.75
N GLU A 172 -0.95 14.00 6.80
CA GLU A 172 0.00 14.96 7.39
C GLU A 172 1.19 14.27 8.08
N LEU A 173 1.01 13.00 8.48
CA LEU A 173 2.04 12.17 9.11
C LEU A 173 3.17 11.76 8.14
N GLY A 174 2.97 11.96 6.83
CA GLY A 174 3.90 11.58 5.77
C GLY A 174 3.60 10.20 5.21
N LYS A 175 4.57 9.60 4.51
CA LYS A 175 4.43 8.26 3.92
C LYS A 175 4.46 7.18 5.00
N VAL A 176 3.69 6.10 4.82
CA VAL A 176 3.83 4.88 5.61
C VAL A 176 5.07 4.12 5.14
N LEU A 177 6.02 3.95 6.04
CA LEU A 177 7.30 3.29 5.79
C LEU A 177 7.24 1.81 6.15
N MET A 178 6.53 1.44 7.22
CA MET A 178 6.28 0.04 7.61
C MET A 178 4.96 -0.12 8.35
N GLN A 179 4.36 -1.30 8.27
CA GLN A 179 3.28 -1.70 9.15
C GLN A 179 3.40 -3.16 9.56
N GLY A 180 2.83 -3.51 10.71
CA GLY A 180 2.93 -4.88 11.24
C GLY A 180 2.20 -5.08 12.55
N SER A 181 1.87 -6.34 12.84
CA SER A 181 1.25 -6.76 14.10
C SER A 181 2.30 -7.21 15.13
N PHE A 182 2.19 -6.70 16.35
CA PHE A 182 3.13 -6.94 17.45
C PHE A 182 2.41 -7.20 18.76
N SER A 183 3.07 -7.98 19.62
CA SER A 183 2.78 -8.00 21.06
C SER A 183 3.49 -6.82 21.71
N VAL A 184 2.74 -5.95 22.37
CA VAL A 184 3.25 -4.70 22.97
C VAL A 184 2.92 -4.66 24.47
N TRP A 185 3.94 -4.39 25.28
CA TRP A 185 3.79 -4.05 26.69
C TRP A 185 4.08 -2.56 26.87
N ALA A 186 3.19 -1.83 27.54
CA ALA A 186 3.36 -0.41 27.84
C ALA A 186 3.69 -0.21 29.32
N GLY A 187 4.76 0.52 29.60
CA GLY A 187 5.16 0.91 30.95
C GLY A 187 5.31 2.43 31.03
N HIS A 188 4.85 3.02 32.11
CA HIS A 188 4.95 4.47 32.35
C HIS A 188 5.81 4.74 33.58
N ARG A 189 6.72 5.71 33.49
CA ARG A 189 7.63 6.05 34.60
C ARG A 189 6.88 6.60 35.82
N LYS A 190 5.74 7.27 35.63
CA LYS A 190 4.91 7.90 36.68
C LYS A 190 3.53 7.24 36.88
N GLY A 191 3.29 6.06 36.32
CA GLY A 191 1.99 5.36 36.37
C GLY A 191 1.94 4.19 37.36
N PRO A 192 0.74 3.59 37.56
CA PRO A 192 0.58 2.38 38.38
C PRO A 192 1.37 1.18 37.80
N THR A 193 1.67 1.19 36.50
CA THR A 193 2.45 0.16 35.80
C THR A 193 3.93 0.54 35.74
N LYS A 194 4.67 0.27 36.83
CA LYS A 194 6.12 0.50 36.86
C LYS A 194 6.82 -0.45 35.89
N MET A 195 7.91 0.02 35.25
CA MET A 195 8.67 -0.71 34.23
C MET A 195 9.15 -2.11 34.70
N LYS A 196 9.43 -2.28 36.00
CA LYS A 196 9.84 -3.59 36.58
C LYS A 196 8.73 -4.65 36.55
N ASP A 197 7.48 -4.25 36.37
CA ASP A 197 6.31 -5.13 36.45
C ASP A 197 5.81 -5.60 35.07
N LEU A 198 6.40 -5.11 33.98
CA LEU A 198 5.98 -5.41 32.59
C LEU A 198 5.92 -6.92 32.29
N ALA A 199 6.84 -7.71 32.85
CA ALA A 199 6.86 -9.16 32.69
C ALA A 199 5.62 -9.87 33.27
N ARG A 200 4.88 -9.23 34.19
CA ARG A 200 3.68 -9.77 34.83
C ARG A 200 2.39 -9.43 34.09
N PHE A 201 2.43 -8.47 33.17
CA PHE A 201 1.25 -8.05 32.41
C PHE A 201 1.12 -8.80 31.09
N LYS A 202 -0.12 -9.15 30.73
CA LYS A 202 -0.45 -9.71 29.43
C LYS A 202 -0.15 -8.68 28.33
N PRO A 203 0.60 -9.03 27.27
CA PRO A 203 0.82 -8.13 26.16
C PRO A 203 -0.49 -7.73 25.50
N MET A 204 -0.54 -6.50 25.03
CA MET A 204 -1.60 -6.04 24.14
C MET A 204 -1.22 -6.37 22.69
N GLN A 205 -2.17 -6.83 21.89
CA GLN A 205 -1.98 -6.89 20.45
C GLN A 205 -2.16 -5.50 19.85
N ARG A 206 -1.16 -5.05 19.10
CA ARG A 206 -1.19 -3.77 18.37
C ARG A 206 -0.69 -3.96 16.96
N HIS A 207 -1.39 -3.32 16.02
CA HIS A 207 -0.89 -3.11 14.68
C HIS A 207 -0.22 -1.73 14.65
N LEU A 208 1.06 -1.69 14.37
CA LEU A 208 1.84 -0.45 14.32
C LEU A 208 1.94 0.00 12.87
N PHE A 209 1.89 1.32 12.67
CA PHE A 209 2.16 1.98 11.41
C PHE A 209 3.27 3.00 11.66
N LEU A 210 4.43 2.78 11.04
CA LEU A 210 5.55 3.71 11.06
C LEU A 210 5.39 4.68 9.90
N TYR A 211 5.10 5.93 10.20
CA TYR A 211 5.11 7.05 9.26
C TYR A 211 6.42 7.83 9.38
N GLU A 212 6.72 8.65 8.38
CA GLU A 212 7.89 9.57 8.41
C GLU A 212 7.90 10.46 9.65
N LYS A 213 6.73 10.94 10.11
CA LYS A 213 6.63 11.90 11.24
C LYS A 213 6.05 11.29 12.52
N ALA A 214 5.48 10.09 12.47
CA ALA A 214 4.84 9.48 13.63
C ALA A 214 4.87 7.95 13.64
N LEU A 215 4.83 7.35 14.82
CA LEU A 215 4.50 5.95 15.03
C LEU A 215 3.07 5.82 15.55
N VAL A 216 2.17 5.26 14.76
CA VAL A 216 0.75 5.10 15.09
C VAL A 216 0.46 3.70 15.59
N PHE A 217 -0.25 3.62 16.71
CA PHE A 217 -0.68 2.38 17.35
C PHE A 217 -2.17 2.16 17.10
N CYS A 218 -2.49 1.02 16.49
CA CYS A 218 -3.85 0.60 16.24
C CYS A 218 -4.16 -0.74 16.92
N LYS A 219 -5.44 -1.00 17.19
CA LYS A 219 -5.96 -2.34 17.50
C LYS A 219 -6.62 -2.89 16.24
N LYS A 220 -6.13 -4.02 15.72
CA LYS A 220 -6.79 -4.75 14.63
C LYS A 220 -8.19 -5.19 15.11
N ARG A 221 -9.23 -4.88 14.33
CA ARG A 221 -10.59 -5.40 14.55
C ARG A 221 -10.72 -6.70 13.76
N GLU A 222 -11.34 -7.68 14.39
CA GLU A 222 -11.85 -8.87 13.70
C GLU A 222 -13.30 -8.57 13.33
N GLU A 223 -13.59 -8.46 12.04
CA GLU A 223 -14.96 -8.28 11.60
C GLU A 223 -15.74 -9.59 11.78
N HIS A 224 -16.78 -9.54 12.62
CA HIS A 224 -17.77 -10.60 12.80
C HIS A 224 -18.98 -10.28 11.90
N GLY A 225 -18.80 -10.33 10.59
CA GLY A 225 -19.87 -10.10 9.62
C GLY A 225 -19.86 -11.18 8.54
N ASP A 226 -21.05 -11.60 8.10
CA ASP A 226 -21.27 -12.57 7.00
C ASP A 226 -20.92 -12.02 5.60
N GLY A 227 -20.06 -10.99 5.53
CA GLY A 227 -19.69 -10.31 4.30
C GLY A 227 -18.33 -10.78 3.76
N TYR A 228 -18.26 -10.99 2.45
CA TYR A 228 -17.04 -11.34 1.71
C TYR A 228 -15.95 -10.24 1.72
N ASP A 229 -16.12 -9.15 2.46
CA ASP A 229 -15.13 -8.08 2.60
C ASP A 229 -14.19 -8.36 3.77
N LYS A 230 -13.21 -9.24 3.55
CA LYS A 230 -12.20 -9.62 4.55
C LYS A 230 -11.10 -8.56 4.73
N THR A 231 -11.39 -7.29 4.49
CA THR A 231 -10.40 -6.23 4.69
C THR A 231 -10.21 -5.97 6.18
N SER A 232 -8.98 -6.14 6.68
CA SER A 232 -8.69 -5.91 8.10
C SER A 232 -8.86 -4.43 8.44
N SER A 233 -9.77 -4.10 9.37
CA SER A 233 -9.92 -2.74 9.89
C SER A 233 -9.09 -2.51 11.16
N TYR A 234 -8.62 -1.28 11.34
CA TYR A 234 -7.70 -0.90 12.41
C TYR A 234 -8.30 0.26 13.21
N SER A 235 -8.48 0.08 14.52
CA SER A 235 -8.89 1.19 15.39
C SER A 235 -7.67 1.91 15.94
N PHE A 236 -7.58 3.20 15.66
CA PHE A 236 -6.61 4.08 16.28
C PHE A 236 -6.67 3.97 17.82
N LYS A 237 -5.49 4.03 18.45
CA LYS A 237 -5.34 4.02 19.91
C LYS A 237 -4.42 5.11 20.42
N HIS A 238 -3.30 5.33 19.74
CA HIS A 238 -2.29 6.29 20.18
C HIS A 238 -1.33 6.60 19.05
N PHE A 239 -0.57 7.69 19.14
CA PHE A 239 0.57 7.93 18.26
C PHE A 239 1.70 8.62 19.01
N LEU A 240 2.93 8.39 18.54
CA LEU A 240 4.14 9.01 19.04
C LEU A 240 4.75 9.85 17.92
N LYS A 241 5.07 11.12 18.17
CA LYS A 241 5.79 11.95 17.19
C LYS A 241 7.25 11.49 17.12
N MET A 242 7.77 11.30 15.91
CA MET A 242 9.12 10.73 15.75
C MET A 242 10.22 11.60 16.37
N ASN A 243 10.01 12.92 16.47
CA ASN A 243 10.96 13.85 17.10
C ASN A 243 11.22 13.63 18.60
N ALA A 244 10.38 12.84 19.29
CA ALA A 244 10.55 12.50 20.69
C ALA A 244 10.60 10.98 20.94
N VAL A 245 10.71 10.19 19.86
CA VAL A 245 10.89 8.73 19.91
C VAL A 245 12.38 8.41 20.04
N GLY A 246 12.68 7.39 20.84
CA GLY A 246 13.96 6.69 20.77
C GLY A 246 13.77 5.19 20.93
N ILE A 247 14.83 4.43 20.68
CA ILE A 247 14.80 2.96 20.65
C ILE A 247 15.84 2.33 21.57
N THR A 248 15.56 1.14 22.07
CA THR A 248 16.54 0.22 22.68
C THR A 248 16.49 -1.09 21.90
N GLU A 249 17.57 -1.47 21.21
CA GLU A 249 17.57 -2.67 20.37
C GLU A 249 17.45 -3.97 21.18
N ASN A 250 18.15 -4.06 22.32
CA ASN A 250 18.30 -5.30 23.06
C ASN A 250 17.49 -5.29 24.36
N VAL A 251 16.54 -6.23 24.46
CA VAL A 251 15.76 -6.51 25.66
C VAL A 251 16.15 -7.88 26.19
N LYS A 252 16.47 -7.98 27.48
CA LYS A 252 16.87 -9.25 28.10
C LYS A 252 15.75 -10.30 27.97
N GLY A 253 16.13 -11.52 27.63
CA GLY A 253 15.25 -12.69 27.63
C GLY A 253 14.52 -13.01 26.32
N ASP A 254 14.53 -12.12 25.31
CA ASP A 254 13.98 -12.44 23.98
C ASP A 254 14.64 -11.59 22.88
N HIS A 255 15.34 -12.24 21.95
CA HIS A 255 16.04 -11.58 20.85
C HIS A 255 15.10 -10.89 19.84
N ARG A 256 13.81 -11.22 19.85
CA ARG A 256 12.78 -10.59 19.01
C ARG A 256 12.17 -9.34 19.64
N LYS A 257 12.55 -9.01 20.88
CA LYS A 257 12.08 -7.82 21.57
C LYS A 257 13.02 -6.63 21.37
N PHE A 258 12.43 -5.44 21.30
CA PHE A 258 13.08 -4.14 21.35
C PHE A 258 12.19 -3.17 22.12
N GLU A 259 12.73 -2.02 22.54
CA GLU A 259 11.96 -0.96 23.20
C GLU A 259 11.80 0.23 22.26
N ILE A 260 10.63 0.83 22.29
CA ILE A 260 10.35 2.17 21.78
C ILE A 260 10.01 3.02 23.00
N TRP A 261 10.79 4.06 23.25
CA TRP A 261 10.54 4.97 24.37
C TRP A 261 10.26 6.37 23.85
N TYR A 262 9.46 7.12 24.62
CA TYR A 262 8.97 8.44 24.22
C TYR A 262 9.22 9.46 25.33
N SER A 263 9.50 10.71 24.95
CA SER A 263 9.66 11.85 25.87
C SER A 263 10.64 11.54 27.03
N GLY A 264 11.89 11.15 26.70
CA GLY A 264 12.89 10.84 27.73
C GLY A 264 12.54 9.62 28.61
N ARG A 265 11.92 8.58 28.01
CA ARG A 265 11.45 7.36 28.68
C ARG A 265 10.34 7.58 29.71
N GLU A 266 9.54 8.63 29.57
CA GLU A 266 8.29 8.75 30.33
C GLU A 266 7.31 7.63 29.98
N GLU A 267 7.31 7.24 28.71
CA GLU A 267 6.62 6.07 28.19
C GLU A 267 7.62 5.10 27.57
N VAL A 268 7.46 3.81 27.86
CA VAL A 268 8.30 2.74 27.30
C VAL A 268 7.39 1.62 26.80
N TYR A 269 7.53 1.30 25.52
CA TYR A 269 6.82 0.24 24.83
C TYR A 269 7.81 -0.88 24.51
N VAL A 270 7.66 -2.03 25.16
CA VAL A 270 8.39 -3.24 24.76
C VAL A 270 7.62 -3.88 23.62
N VAL A 271 8.24 -3.98 22.45
CA VAL A 271 7.64 -4.51 21.22
C VAL A 271 8.29 -5.84 20.90
N GLN A 272 7.48 -6.89 20.72
CA GLN A 272 7.95 -8.21 20.29
C GLN A 272 7.51 -8.47 18.86
N ALA A 273 8.49 -8.60 17.96
CA ALA A 273 8.27 -9.01 16.57
C ALA A 273 8.03 -10.53 16.46
N GLN A 274 7.44 -10.94 15.34
CA GLN A 274 7.24 -12.37 15.05
C GLN A 274 8.57 -13.10 14.81
N THR A 275 9.51 -12.44 14.13
CA THR A 275 10.85 -12.95 13.79
C THR A 275 11.92 -11.91 14.13
N VAL A 276 13.18 -12.37 14.24
CA VAL A 276 14.33 -11.47 14.45
C VAL A 276 14.53 -10.56 13.23
N ASP A 277 14.37 -11.08 12.01
CA ASP A 277 14.50 -10.29 10.79
C ASP A 277 13.48 -9.15 10.73
N LEU A 278 12.23 -9.40 11.14
CA LEU A 278 11.21 -8.35 11.20
C LEU A 278 11.58 -7.28 12.23
N LYS A 279 12.11 -7.67 13.41
CA LYS A 279 12.65 -6.71 14.39
C LYS A 279 13.75 -5.87 13.76
N MET A 280 14.72 -6.49 13.08
CA MET A 280 15.86 -5.77 12.50
C MET A 280 15.43 -4.82 11.40
N ALA A 281 14.48 -5.23 10.55
CA ALA A 281 13.89 -4.37 9.53
C ALA A 281 13.25 -3.12 10.16
N TRP A 282 12.46 -3.29 11.22
CA TRP A 282 11.83 -2.18 11.95
C TRP A 282 12.85 -1.26 12.63
N LEU A 283 13.86 -1.81 13.29
CA LEU A 283 14.91 -1.00 13.92
C LEU A 283 15.70 -0.18 12.89
N ASN A 284 16.03 -0.79 11.75
CA ASN A 284 16.74 -0.09 10.68
C ASN A 284 15.90 1.03 10.09
N GLU A 285 14.61 0.82 9.87
CA GLU A 285 13.74 1.86 9.33
C GLU A 285 13.51 3.00 10.33
N ILE A 286 13.32 2.69 11.62
CA ILE A 286 13.23 3.73 12.66
C ILE A 286 14.53 4.54 12.75
N ARG A 287 15.70 3.88 12.63
CA ARG A 287 17.00 4.57 12.66
C ARG A 287 17.15 5.59 11.54
N LYS A 288 16.71 5.27 10.31
CA LYS A 288 16.76 6.20 9.16
C LYS A 288 15.96 7.49 9.39
N ILE A 289 14.97 7.47 10.29
CA ILE A 289 14.16 8.65 10.64
C ILE A 289 14.84 9.45 11.74
N LEU A 290 15.51 8.77 12.68
CA LEU A 290 16.11 9.39 13.85
C LEU A 290 17.53 9.94 13.60
N PHE A 291 18.24 9.41 12.61
CA PHE A 291 19.64 9.70 12.29
C PHE A 291 19.81 9.88 10.78
#